data_AF-A0A1C5RLY7-F1
#
_entry.id   AF-A0A1C5RLY7-F1
#
_cell.length_a   1.000
_cell.length_b   1.000
_cell.length_c   1.000
_cell.angle_alpha   90.00
_cell.angle_beta   90.00
_cell.angle_gamma   90.00
#
_symmetry.space_group_name_H-M   'P 1'
#
loop_
_entity.id
_entity.type
_entity.pdbx_description
1 polymer ?
#
loop_
_entity_poly.entity_id
_entity_poly.type
_entity_poly.pdbx_seq_one_letter_code
_entity_poly.pdbx_strand_id
1 'polypeptide(L)' 'MKLMEKILNFILRGMAGCLLFYLGNQVLGSIMEGIHVGYNLITFSIAGFLGIPGVLALYGVQFYMLL' A
#
# COMPACT_ATOMS: atom_id res chain seq x y z
N MET A 1 -15.00 6.69 -22.82
CA MET A 1 -15.58 6.05 -21.62
C MET A 1 -14.61 5.07 -20.97
N LYS A 2 -14.10 4.04 -21.66
CA LYS A 2 -13.21 3.01 -21.09
C LYS A 2 -11.93 3.50 -20.38
N LEU A 3 -11.35 4.64 -20.80
CA LEU A 3 -10.14 5.18 -20.17
C LEU A 3 -10.45 5.81 -18.79
N MET A 4 -11.57 6.53 -18.69
CA MET A 4 -12.00 7.18 -17.46
C MET A 4 -12.28 6.14 -16.36
N GLU A 5 -12.93 5.03 -16.72
CA GLU A 5 -13.20 3.92 -15.80
C GLU A 5 -11.90 3.28 -15.28
N LYS A 6 -10.91 3.09 -16.14
CA LYS A 6 -9.60 2.56 -15.73
C LYS A 6 -8.87 3.50 -14.78
N ILE A 7 -8.93 4.81 -15.04
CA ILE A 7 -8.33 5.83 -14.17
C ILE A 7 -9.04 5.84 -12.81
N LEU A 8 -10.37 5.82 -12.80
CA LEU A 8 -11.16 5.74 -11.56
C LEU A 8 -10.84 4.47 -10.77
N ASN A 9 -10.77 3.32 -11.43
CA ASN A 9 -10.41 2.05 -10.78
C ASN A 9 -8.99 2.10 -10.19
N PHE A 10 -8.04 2.73 -10.89
CA PHE A 10 -6.69 2.94 -10.38
C PHE A 10 -6.69 3.83 -9.13
N ILE A 11 -7.40 4.97 -9.16
CA ILE A 11 -7.47 5.91 -8.04
C ILE A 11 -8.14 5.27 -6.83
N LEU A 12 -9.31 4.64 -7.02
CA LEU A 12 -10.05 3.97 -5.94
C LEU A 12 -9.23 2.84 -5.31
N ARG A 13 -8.52 2.06 -6.13
CA ARG A 13 -7.65 0.98 -5.66
C ARG A 13 -6.42 1.51 -4.93
N GLY A 14 -5.84 2.63 -5.40
CA GLY A 14 -4.77 3.33 -4.69
C GLY A 14 -5.23 3.87 -3.34
N MET A 15 -6.43 4.46 -3.27
CA MET A 15 -7.01 4.94 -2.01
C MET A 15 -7.30 3.79 -1.04
N ALA A 16 -7.85 2.68 -1.52
CA ALA A 16 -8.02 1.46 -0.73
C ALA A 16 -6.66 0.93 -0.22
N GLY A 17 -5.62 1.01 -1.05
CA GLY A 17 -4.24 0.74 -0.65
C GLY A 17 -3.74 1.61 0.50
N CYS A 18 -3.98 2.93 0.44
CA CYS A 18 -3.65 3.83 1.53
C CYS A 18 -4.36 3.49 2.84
N LEU A 19 -5.63 3.08 2.77
CA LEU A 19 -6.36 2.58 3.95
C LEU A 19 -5.71 1.31 4.50
N LEU A 20 -5.27 0.39 3.63
CA LEU A 20 -4.56 -0.82 4.05
C LEU A 20 -3.19 -0.51 4.66
N PHE A 21 -2.45 0.50 4.18
CA PHE A 21 -1.22 0.95 4.84
C PHE A 21 -1.52 1.51 6.24
N TYR A 22 -2.61 2.24 6.40
CA TYR A 22 -3.01 2.72 7.73
C TYR A 22 -3.32 1.58 8.70
N LEU A 23 -4.18 0.65 8.29
CA LEU A 23 -4.52 -0.51 9.13
C LEU A 23 -3.30 -1.39 9.39
N GLY A 24 -2.51 -1.67 8.35
CA GLY A 24 -1.30 -2.47 8.42
C GLY A 24 -0.26 -1.87 9.35
N ASN A 25 -0.04 -0.55 9.29
CA ASN A 25 0.91 0.15 10.15
C ASN A 25 0.47 0.09 11.62
N GLN A 26 -0.83 0.22 11.90
CA GLN A 26 -1.32 0.08 13.27
C GLN A 26 -1.19 -1.35 13.80
N VAL A 27 -1.58 -2.36 13.01
CA VAL A 27 -1.52 -3.76 13.44
C VAL A 27 -0.09 -4.24 13.52
N LEU A 28 0.69 -4.12 12.44
CA LEU A 28 2.06 -4.64 12.37
C LEU A 28 3.01 -3.81 13.23
N GLY A 29 2.82 -2.50 13.31
CA GLY A 29 3.61 -1.64 14.21
C GLY A 29 3.39 -1.97 15.69
N SER A 30 2.24 -2.55 16.06
CA SER A 30 2.01 -3.05 17.42
C SER A 30 2.69 -4.39 17.71
N ILE A 31 2.99 -5.17 16.67
CA ILE A 31 3.62 -6.50 16.79
C ILE A 31 5.15 -6.38 16.70
N MET A 32 5.65 -5.48 15.86
CA MET A 32 7.07 -5.35 15.56
C MET A 32 7.43 -3.88 15.38
N GLU A 33 8.26 -3.36 16.29
CA GLU A 33 8.77 -1.99 16.18
C GLU A 33 9.55 -1.82 14.87
N GLY A 34 9.31 -0.70 14.19
CA GLY A 34 9.97 -0.37 12.93
C GLY A 34 9.24 -0.80 11.65
N ILE A 35 8.24 -1.70 11.70
CA ILE A 35 7.43 -2.00 10.50
C ILE A 35 6.47 -0.86 10.23
N HIS A 36 6.83 0.02 9.31
CA HIS A 36 5.96 1.08 8.81
C HIS A 36 6.17 1.34 7.31
N VAL A 37 5.09 1.31 6.54
CA VAL A 37 5.08 1.77 5.15
C VAL A 37 4.62 3.23 5.11
N GLY A 38 5.46 4.11 4.55
CA GLY A 38 5.17 5.54 4.47
C GLY A 38 4.08 5.88 3.45
N TYR A 39 3.37 6.99 3.67
CA TYR A 39 2.35 7.50 2.75
C TYR A 39 2.97 8.49 1.77
N ASN A 40 3.09 8.09 0.51
CA ASN A 40 3.60 8.96 -0.55
C ASN A 40 3.02 8.56 -1.91
N LEU A 41 3.34 9.34 -2.94
CA LEU A 41 2.86 9.08 -4.30
C LEU A 41 3.38 7.75 -4.87
N ILE A 42 4.55 7.28 -4.45
CA ILE A 42 5.15 6.04 -4.92
C ILE A 42 4.37 4.83 -4.38
N THR A 43 4.16 4.79 -3.06
CA THR A 43 3.39 3.73 -2.38
C THR A 43 1.93 3.70 -2.81
N PHE A 44 1.32 4.88 -2.99
CA PHE A 44 -0.01 5.01 -3.61
C PHE A 44 -0.02 4.41 -5.03
N SER A 45 0.96 4.73 -5.86
CA SER A 45 1.03 4.24 -7.25
C SER A 45 1.19 2.72 -7.30
N ILE A 46 2.06 2.17 -6.44
CA ILE A 46 2.25 0.71 -6.32
C ILE A 46 0.93 0.04 -5.91
N ALA A 47 0.21 0.59 -4.94
CA ALA A 47 -1.09 0.06 -4.54
C ALA A 47 -2.17 0.26 -5.62
N GLY A 48 -2.16 1.36 -6.36
CA GLY A 48 -3.09 1.59 -7.47
C GLY A 48 -2.89 0.58 -8.61
N PHE A 49 -1.65 0.34 -9.03
CA PHE A 49 -1.32 -0.57 -10.13
C PHE A 49 -1.42 -2.04 -9.73
N LEU A 50 -0.86 -2.42 -8.58
CA LEU A 50 -0.80 -3.82 -8.15
C LEU A 50 -1.89 -4.22 -7.16
N GLY A 51 -2.51 -3.27 -6.44
CA GLY A 51 -3.53 -3.55 -5.42
C GLY A 51 -2.96 -4.19 -4.17
N ILE A 52 -3.70 -5.16 -3.63
CA ILE A 52 -3.31 -5.96 -2.46
C ILE A 52 -1.90 -6.57 -2.61
N PRO A 53 -1.53 -7.21 -3.76
CA PRO A 53 -0.16 -7.66 -3.99
C PRO A 53 0.91 -6.58 -3.80
N GLY A 54 0.65 -5.35 -4.24
CA GLY A 54 1.58 -4.23 -4.09
C GLY A 54 1.72 -3.78 -2.64
N VAL A 55 0.62 -3.78 -1.89
CA VAL A 55 0.63 -3.49 -0.45
C VAL A 55 1.46 -4.53 0.30
N LEU A 56 1.23 -5.82 0.05
CA LEU A 56 2.00 -6.91 0.65
C LEU A 56 3.48 -6.84 0.30
N ALA A 57 3.81 -6.52 -0.95
CA ALA A 57 5.19 -6.38 -1.38
C ALA A 57 5.92 -5.25 -0.62
N LEU A 58 5.27 -4.11 -0.40
CA LEU A 58 5.86 -3.00 0.36
C LEU A 58 6.12 -3.36 1.83
N TYR A 59 5.19 -4.07 2.48
CA TYR A 59 5.42 -4.60 3.82
C TYR A 59 6.51 -5.68 3.83
N GLY A 60 6.57 -6.54 2.82
CA GLY A 60 7.62 -7.54 2.68
C GLY A 60 9.01 -6.93 2.53
N VAL A 61 9.14 -5.84 1.76
CA VAL A 61 10.40 -5.08 1.65
C VAL A 61 10.77 -4.45 2.99
N GLN A 62 9.81 -3.86 3.71
CA GLN A 62 10.07 -3.33 5.06
C GLN A 62 10.52 -4.42 6.03
N PHE A 63 9.84 -5.57 6.02
CA PHE A 63 10.23 -6.72 6.82
C PHE A 63 11.66 -7.19 6.49
N TYR A 64 12.02 -7.24 5.20
CA TYR A 64 13.36 -7.60 4.77
C TYR A 64 14.43 -6.61 5.22
N MET A 65 14.13 -5.31 5.27
CA MET A 65 15.08 -4.28 5.73
C MET A 65 15.30 -4.30 7.26
N LEU A 66 14.39 -4.91 8.01
CA LEU A 66 14.48 -5.03 9.47
C LEU A 66 15.19 -6.33 9.92
N LEU A 67 15.33 -7.30 9.02
CA LEU A 67 16.08 -8.55 9.24
C LEU A 67 17.59 -8.31 9.07
#